data_AF-A0A1R3G0R2-F1
#
_entry.id   AF-A0A1R3G0R2-F1
#
_cell.length_a   1.000
_cell.length_b   1.000
_cell.length_c   1.000
_cell.angle_alpha   90.00
_cell.angle_beta   90.00
_cell.angle_gamma   90.00
#
_symmetry.space_group_name_H-M   'P 1'
#
loop_
_entity.id
_entity.type
_entity.pdbx_description
1 polymer ?
#
loop_
_entity_poly.entity_id
_entity_poly.type
_entity_poly.pdbx_seq_one_letter_code
_entity_poly.pdbx_strand_id
1 'polypeptide(L)' 'MEKKINFTGILNNKPEENPDFYNWNRVKLRYCDGASFAGEGHDEVNKLYFRGQRIWSAGMEELMAKGMIVP' A
#
# COMPACT_ATOMS: atom_id res chain seq x y z
N MET A 1 14.16 -4.37 5.48
CA MET A 1 13.09 -3.39 5.17
C MET A 1 12.89 -2.48 6.38
N GLU A 2 12.78 -1.16 6.17
CA GLU A 2 12.59 -0.19 7.26
C GLU A 2 11.24 -0.38 7.97
N LYS A 3 11.22 -0.35 9.30
CA LYS A 3 9.99 -0.54 10.09
C LYS A 3 9.01 0.64 9.96
N LYS A 4 9.52 1.86 9.74
CA LYS A 4 8.73 3.09 9.53
C LYS A 4 9.19 3.75 8.24
N ILE A 5 8.25 4.18 7.40
CA ILE A 5 8.52 4.99 6.21
C ILE A 5 7.88 6.34 6.44
N ASN A 6 8.64 7.41 6.20
CA ASN A 6 8.11 8.76 6.23
C ASN A 6 7.21 9.00 5.01
N PHE A 7 6.08 9.65 5.24
CA PHE A 7 5.26 10.18 4.15
C PHE A 7 5.85 11.49 3.64
N THR A 8 6.04 11.58 2.33
CA THR A 8 6.66 12.71 1.63
C THR A 8 5.89 12.98 0.33
N GLY A 9 6.16 14.11 -0.32
CA GLY A 9 5.49 14.49 -1.58
C GLY A 9 3.97 14.54 -1.42
N ILE A 10 3.23 13.86 -2.32
CA ILE A 10 1.76 13.78 -2.29
C ILE A 10 1.19 13.14 -1.01
N LEU A 11 2.01 12.42 -0.23
CA LEU A 11 1.61 11.88 1.07
C LEU A 11 2.00 12.80 2.23
N ASN A 12 2.70 13.91 2.00
CA ASN A 12 3.05 14.83 3.07
C ASN A 12 1.79 15.45 3.70
N ASN A 13 1.83 15.75 5.00
CA ASN A 13 0.75 16.39 5.75
C ASN A 13 0.91 17.91 5.89
N LYS A 14 1.97 18.50 5.33
CA LYS A 14 2.18 19.94 5.31
C LYS A 14 1.56 20.57 4.05
N PRO A 15 0.71 21.59 4.17
CA PRO A 15 0.13 22.31 3.03
C PRO A 15 1.18 22.90 2.08
N GLU A 16 2.34 23.30 2.59
CA GLU A 16 3.41 23.90 1.78
C GLU A 16 4.09 22.88 0.86
N GLU A 17 4.06 21.59 1.23
CA GLU A 17 4.65 20.49 0.47
C GLU A 17 3.59 19.68 -0.32
N ASN A 18 2.33 19.71 0.11
CA ASN A 18 1.20 18.99 -0.48
C ASN A 18 -0.09 19.84 -0.44
N PRO A 19 -0.17 20.91 -1.24
CA PRO A 19 -1.25 21.89 -1.13
C PRO A 19 -2.64 21.30 -1.36
N ASP A 20 -2.74 20.28 -2.19
CA ASP A 20 -4.02 19.71 -2.61
C ASP A 20 -4.55 18.61 -1.66
N PHE A 21 -3.64 17.80 -1.07
CA PHE A 21 -4.03 16.57 -0.37
C PHE A 21 -3.51 16.49 1.08
N TYR A 22 -2.91 17.56 1.63
CA TYR A 22 -2.29 17.52 2.97
C TYR A 22 -3.21 17.06 4.10
N ASN A 23 -4.53 17.16 3.94
CA ASN A 23 -5.50 16.76 4.95
C ASN A 23 -6.26 15.46 4.63
N TRP A 24 -5.87 14.72 3.58
CA TRP A 24 -6.49 13.44 3.26
C TRP A 24 -6.03 12.33 4.21
N ASN A 25 -6.83 11.26 4.29
CA ASN A 25 -6.37 9.99 4.84
C ASN A 25 -5.24 9.43 3.95
N ARG A 26 -4.12 9.04 4.55
CA ARG A 26 -2.92 8.60 3.82
C ARG A 26 -2.58 7.17 4.19
N VAL A 27 -2.38 6.33 3.18
CA VAL A 27 -1.99 4.93 3.33
C VAL A 27 -0.91 4.60 2.31
N LYS A 28 0.06 3.77 2.70
CA LYS A 28 1.08 3.23 1.79
C LYS A 28 1.13 1.71 1.89
N LEU A 29 0.57 1.04 0.89
CA LEU A 29 0.75 -0.40 0.70
C LEU A 29 2.15 -0.63 0.10
N ARG A 30 3.02 -1.33 0.82
CA ARG A 30 4.40 -1.55 0.36
C ARG A 30 4.43 -2.61 -0.75
N TYR A 31 5.15 -2.31 -1.82
CA TYR A 31 5.44 -3.27 -2.87
C TYR A 31 6.39 -4.34 -2.36
N CYS A 32 5.94 -5.60 -2.35
CA CYS A 32 6.74 -6.73 -1.88
C CYS A 32 6.48 -8.04 -2.63
N ASP A 33 5.60 -8.06 -3.63
CA ASP A 33 5.28 -9.28 -4.37
C ASP A 33 6.24 -9.55 -5.54
N GLY A 34 6.96 -8.54 -6.05
CA GLY A 34 7.88 -8.72 -7.17
C GLY A 34 7.21 -8.96 -8.53
N ALA A 35 5.88 -8.79 -8.61
CA ALA A 35 5.07 -9.01 -9.81
C ALA A 35 4.03 -7.89 -10.02
N SER A 36 4.42 -6.65 -9.72
CA SER A 36 3.63 -5.43 -9.96
C SER A 36 2.22 -5.46 -9.36
N PHE A 37 2.04 -6.05 -8.18
CA PHE A 37 0.73 -6.29 -7.53
C PHE A 37 -0.23 -7.21 -8.30
N ALA A 38 0.19 -7.80 -9.41
CA ALA A 38 -0.63 -8.67 -10.25
C ALA A 38 -0.29 -10.16 -10.08
N GLY A 39 0.75 -10.50 -9.31
CA GLY A 39 1.18 -11.89 -9.14
C GLY A 39 0.20 -12.73 -8.31
N GLU A 40 0.06 -14.00 -8.70
CA GLU A 40 -0.54 -15.09 -7.91
C GLU A 40 0.33 -16.37 -7.93
N GLY A 41 1.59 -16.26 -8.33
CA GLY A 41 2.52 -17.38 -8.48
C GLY A 41 3.40 -17.61 -7.26
N HIS A 42 4.25 -18.65 -7.35
CA HIS A 42 5.35 -18.86 -6.42
C HIS A 42 6.49 -19.59 -7.13
N ASP A 43 7.70 -19.38 -6.65
CA ASP A 43 8.90 -20.15 -6.99
C ASP A 43 9.29 -20.94 -5.75
N GLU A 44 9.03 -22.25 -5.79
CA GLU A 44 9.26 -23.14 -4.65
C GLU A 44 10.75 -23.31 -4.33
N VAL A 45 11.60 -23.36 -5.36
CA VAL A 45 13.05 -23.56 -5.22
C VAL A 45 13.67 -22.37 -4.48
N ASN A 46 13.29 -21.16 -4.89
CA ASN A 46 13.79 -19.93 -4.27
C ASN A 46 12.93 -19.45 -3.09
N LYS A 47 11.85 -20.17 -2.76
CA LYS A 47 10.88 -19.82 -1.69
C LYS A 47 10.31 -18.42 -1.85
N LEU A 48 10.08 -17.99 -3.09
CA LEU A 48 9.50 -16.69 -3.41
C LEU A 48 8.01 -16.82 -3.67
N TYR A 49 7.24 -15.84 -3.19
CA TYR A 49 5.80 -15.81 -3.33
C TYR A 49 5.39 -14.49 -3.98
N PHE A 50 4.84 -14.60 -5.19
CA PHE A 50 4.36 -13.46 -5.96
C PHE A 50 2.85 -13.35 -5.71
N ARG A 51 2.45 -12.69 -4.61
CA ARG A 51 1.07 -12.67 -4.10
C ARG A 51 0.43 -11.28 -4.15
N GLY A 52 0.78 -10.51 -5.19
CA GLY A 52 0.36 -9.13 -5.35
C GLY A 52 -1.16 -8.94 -5.25
N GLN A 53 -1.94 -9.79 -5.93
CA GLN A 53 -3.39 -9.62 -5.94
C GLN A 53 -4.00 -9.93 -4.57
N ARG A 54 -3.53 -10.98 -3.88
CA ARG A 54 -3.91 -11.27 -2.49
C ARG A 54 -3.55 -10.15 -1.51
N ILE A 55 -2.33 -9.62 -1.61
CA ILE A 55 -1.87 -8.53 -0.74
C ILE A 55 -2.73 -7.29 -0.95
N TRP A 56 -3.02 -6.95 -2.21
CA TRP A 56 -3.91 -5.84 -2.55
C TRP A 56 -5.31 -6.05 -1.98
N SER A 57 -5.93 -7.21 -2.23
CA SER A 57 -7.29 -7.51 -1.79
C SER A 57 -7.42 -7.45 -0.27
N ALA A 58 -6.50 -8.09 0.46
CA ALA A 58 -6.50 -8.05 1.93
C ALA A 58 -6.27 -6.63 2.48
N GLY A 59 -5.36 -5.87 1.86
CA GLY A 59 -5.11 -4.48 2.25
C GLY A 59 -6.35 -3.59 2.03
N MET A 60 -7.03 -3.73 0.90
CA MET A 60 -8.25 -2.98 0.62
C MET A 60 -9.38 -3.35 1.59
N GLU A 61 -9.59 -4.64 1.86
CA GLU A 61 -10.59 -5.10 2.83
C GLU A 61 -10.36 -4.50 4.22
N GLU A 62 -9.11 -4.51 4.70
CA GLU A 62 -8.74 -3.90 5.98
C GLU A 62 -9.01 -2.39 5.99
N LEU A 63 -8.67 -1.67 4.92
CA LEU A 63 -8.87 -0.23 4.83
C LEU A 63 -10.35 0.16 4.73
N MET A 64 -11.16 -0.63 4.02
CA MET A 64 -12.61 -0.47 4.01
C MET A 64 -13.15 -0.54 5.45
N ALA A 65 -12.79 -1.58 6.20
CA ALA A 65 -13.21 -1.71 7.60
C ALA A 65 -12.74 -0.57 8.53
N LYS A 66 -11.66 0.15 8.16
CA LYS A 66 -11.11 1.29 8.92
C LYS A 66 -11.66 2.65 8.50
N GLY A 67 -12.69 2.69 7.65
CA GLY A 67 -13.38 3.94 7.30
C GLY A 67 -13.24 4.38 5.84
N MET A 68 -12.75 3.51 4.95
CA MET A 68 -12.80 3.75 3.49
C MET A 68 -14.13 3.30 2.85
N ILE A 69 -15.08 2.80 3.66
CA ILE A 69 -16.44 2.50 3.20
C ILE A 69 -17.06 3.79 2.67
N VAL A 70 -17.45 3.80 1.40
CA VAL A 70 -18.29 4.85 0.84
C VAL A 70 -19.74 4.47 1.19
N PRO A 71 -20.51 5.32 1.89
CA PRO A 71 -21.91 5.07 2.17
C PRO A 71 -22.76 5.00 0.90
#